data_AF-A0A1G3TDB0-F1
#
_entry.id   AF-A0A1G3TDB0-F1
#
_cell.length_a   1.000
_cell.length_b   1.000
_cell.length_c   1.000
_cell.angle_alpha   90.00
_cell.angle_beta   90.00
_cell.angle_gamma   90.00
#
_symmetry.space_group_name_H-M   'P 1'
#
loop_
_entity.id
_entity.type
_entity.pdbx_description
1 polymer ?
#
loop_
_entity_poly.entity_id
_entity_poly.type
_entity_poly.pdbx_seq_one_letter_code
_entity_poly.pdbx_strand_id
1 'polypeptide(L)'
;MFRLEKKNRQKYFNEIVSNLDEYSYRNKRYNINYAIALGFCTKDVNLSDLVDVKRRTDKYIPLEDNLCCVVFDCIDSESSLKAAQNLKTEVEKSCLNEDFFMRVATSVEHESALKMTNSLFDNLELFLRNLNASSDLVVNG
;
A
#
# COMPACT_ATOMS: atom_id res chain seq x y z
N MET A 1 1.28 -18.81 -2.81
CA MET A 1 2.06 -17.90 -3.68
C MET A 1 1.09 -16.92 -4.32
N PHE A 2 1.08 -15.67 -3.86
CA PHE A 2 0.21 -14.63 -4.42
C PHE A 2 0.66 -14.29 -5.85
N ARG A 3 -0.27 -14.28 -6.80
CA ARG A 3 -0.03 -13.79 -8.17
C ARG A 3 -0.95 -12.60 -8.40
N LEU A 4 -0.34 -11.43 -8.64
CA LEU A 4 -1.09 -10.25 -9.06
C LEU A 4 -1.51 -10.42 -10.52
N GLU A 5 -2.63 -11.11 -10.74
CA GLU A 5 -3.19 -11.26 -12.09
C GLU A 5 -3.67 -9.90 -12.62
N LYS A 6 -3.59 -9.69 -13.93
CA LYS A 6 -3.97 -8.43 -14.57
C LYS A 6 -5.40 -7.98 -14.22
N LYS A 7 -6.33 -8.93 -14.10
CA LYS A 7 -7.73 -8.66 -13.71
C LYS A 7 -7.84 -8.23 -12.25
N ASN A 8 -7.10 -8.87 -11.35
CA ASN A 8 -7.03 -8.53 -9.93
C ASN A 8 -6.37 -7.16 -9.72
N ARG A 9 -5.26 -6.88 -10.41
CA ARG A 9 -4.62 -5.55 -10.41
C ARG A 9 -5.62 -4.46 -10.78
N GLN A 10 -6.36 -4.62 -11.87
CA GLN A 10 -7.32 -3.61 -12.32
C GLN A 10 -8.46 -3.41 -11.30
N LYS A 11 -8.96 -4.50 -10.69
CA LYS A 11 -9.97 -4.44 -9.63
C LYS A 11 -9.47 -3.60 -8.46
N TYR A 12 -8.30 -3.93 -7.88
CA TYR A 12 -7.77 -3.19 -6.73
C TYR A 12 -7.39 -1.75 -7.08
N PHE A 13 -6.86 -1.53 -8.29
CA PHE A 13 -6.55 -0.19 -8.79
C PHE A 13 -7.81 0.69 -8.80
N ASN A 14 -8.90 0.18 -9.36
CA ASN A 14 -10.17 0.91 -9.41
C ASN A 14 -10.72 1.15 -8.00
N GLU A 15 -10.64 0.14 -7.13
CA GLU A 15 -11.07 0.26 -5.73
C GLU A 15 -10.32 1.39 -5.03
N ILE A 16 -8.99 1.39 -5.06
CA ILE A 16 -8.16 2.46 -4.47
C ILE A 16 -8.56 3.81 -5.07
N VAL A 17 -8.54 3.95 -6.39
CA VAL A 17 -8.77 5.24 -7.06
C VAL A 17 -10.16 5.80 -6.74
N SER A 18 -11.20 4.97 -6.73
CA SER A 18 -12.57 5.39 -6.38
C SER A 18 -12.68 5.91 -4.93
N ASN A 19 -11.81 5.44 -4.05
CA ASN A 19 -11.73 5.90 -2.66
C ASN A 19 -10.88 7.17 -2.49
N LEU A 20 -10.23 7.66 -3.56
CA LEU A 20 -9.32 8.83 -3.53
C LEU A 20 -9.92 10.13 -4.07
N ASP A 21 -11.18 10.12 -4.49
CA ASP A 21 -11.83 11.29 -5.11
C ASP A 21 -11.86 12.51 -4.17
N GLU A 22 -12.26 12.32 -2.92
CA GLU A 22 -12.34 13.42 -1.93
C GLU A 22 -10.96 14.01 -1.63
N TYR A 23 -9.95 13.15 -1.43
CA TYR A 23 -8.57 13.56 -1.16
C TYR A 23 -7.96 14.29 -2.36
N SER A 24 -8.22 13.78 -3.57
CA SER A 24 -7.80 14.42 -4.83
C SER A 24 -8.47 15.78 -5.03
N TYR A 25 -9.76 15.90 -4.69
CA TYR A 25 -10.47 17.18 -4.73
C TYR A 25 -9.86 18.18 -3.76
N ARG A 26 -9.61 17.77 -2.51
CA ARG A 26 -9.04 18.65 -1.47
C ARG A 26 -7.61 19.06 -1.78
N ASN A 27 -6.81 18.17 -2.35
CA ASN A 27 -5.48 18.51 -2.85
C ASN A 27 -5.55 19.59 -3.93
N LYS A 28 -6.39 19.41 -4.96
CA LYS A 28 -6.53 20.39 -6.04
C LYS A 28 -7.12 21.73 -5.57
N ARG A 29 -8.13 21.70 -4.70
CA ARG A 29 -8.92 22.89 -4.32
C ARG A 29 -8.30 23.71 -3.21
N TYR A 30 -7.64 23.04 -2.26
CA TYR A 30 -7.15 23.61 -1.01
C TYR A 30 -5.66 23.37 -0.77
N ASN A 31 -4.96 22.72 -1.71
CA ASN A 31 -3.54 22.35 -1.57
C ASN A 31 -3.26 21.48 -0.33
N ILE A 32 -4.24 20.66 0.06
CA ILE A 32 -4.10 19.72 1.17
C ILE A 32 -3.44 18.45 0.64
N ASN A 33 -2.26 18.12 1.16
CA ASN A 33 -1.55 16.92 0.76
C ASN A 33 -2.10 15.67 1.45
N TYR A 34 -1.99 14.56 0.74
CA TYR A 34 -2.31 13.23 1.25
C TYR A 34 -1.28 12.23 0.73
N ALA A 35 -1.22 11.08 1.39
CA ALA A 35 -0.41 9.95 0.97
C ALA A 35 -1.24 8.67 0.97
N ILE A 36 -0.79 7.68 0.21
CA ILE A 36 -1.34 6.33 0.27
C ILE A 36 -0.21 5.34 0.50
N ALA A 37 -0.45 4.34 1.35
CA ALA A 37 0.44 3.19 1.52
C ALA A 37 -0.22 1.92 1.03
N LEU A 38 0.49 1.15 0.22
CA LEU A 38 0.10 -0.22 -0.16
C LEU A 38 0.87 -1.20 0.73
N GLY A 39 0.14 -2.03 1.45
CA GLY A 39 0.67 -3.08 2.32
C GLY A 39 0.31 -4.46 1.77
N PHE A 40 1.28 -5.37 1.74
CA PHE A 40 1.09 -6.75 1.27
C PHE A 40 1.90 -7.72 2.12
N CYS A 41 1.29 -8.85 2.52
CA CYS A 41 1.97 -9.95 3.21
C CYS A 41 1.92 -11.22 2.36
N THR A 42 3.04 -11.95 2.27
CA THR A 42 3.08 -13.25 1.57
C THR A 42 2.18 -14.30 2.21
N LYS A 43 2.00 -14.21 3.53
CA LYS A 43 1.09 -15.06 4.28
C LYS A 43 -0.35 -14.60 4.08
N ASP A 44 -1.24 -15.57 4.06
CA ASP A 44 -2.69 -15.34 4.07
C ASP A 44 -3.13 -14.93 5.48
N VAL A 45 -2.88 -13.66 5.82
CA VAL A 45 -3.29 -13.03 7.07
C VAL A 45 -4.24 -11.89 6.75
N ASN A 46 -5.28 -11.75 7.55
CA ASN A 46 -6.18 -10.61 7.46
C ASN A 46 -5.48 -9.34 7.99
N LEU A 47 -5.02 -8.48 7.08
CA LEU A 47 -4.37 -7.23 7.42
C LEU A 47 -5.31 -6.24 8.12
N SER A 48 -6.63 -6.40 8.03
CA SER A 48 -7.55 -5.51 8.75
C SER A 48 -7.49 -5.69 10.26
N ASP A 49 -7.06 -6.86 10.74
CA ASP A 49 -6.85 -7.12 12.17
C ASP A 49 -5.53 -6.52 12.69
N LEU A 50 -4.61 -6.18 11.78
CA LEU A 50 -3.26 -5.71 12.09
C LEU A 50 -3.09 -4.21 11.87
N VAL A 51 -3.81 -3.67 10.89
CA VAL A 51 -3.72 -2.27 10.46
C VAL A 51 -4.76 -1.46 11.23
N ASP A 52 -4.33 -0.88 12.36
CA ASP A 52 -5.16 0.03 13.14
C ASP A 52 -4.97 1.47 12.66
N VAL A 53 -5.98 1.99 11.97
CA VAL A 53 -6.00 3.38 11.51
C VAL A 53 -6.51 4.28 12.65
N LYS A 54 -5.57 4.75 13.48
CA LYS A 54 -5.86 5.52 14.71
C LYS A 54 -6.41 6.93 14.46
N ARG A 55 -6.16 7.51 13.29
CA ARG A 55 -6.62 8.88 12.96
C ARG A 55 -7.95 8.82 12.23
N ARG A 56 -8.87 9.68 12.65
CA ARG A 56 -10.21 9.79 12.04
C ARG A 56 -10.21 10.20 10.57
N THR A 57 -9.17 10.90 10.13
CA THR A 57 -9.00 11.39 8.74
C THR A 57 -8.35 10.36 7.83
N ASP A 58 -7.65 9.39 8.41
CA ASP A 58 -7.00 8.32 7.67
C ASP A 58 -8.05 7.25 7.34
N LYS A 59 -7.83 6.52 6.24
CA LYS A 59 -8.81 5.54 5.73
C LYS A 59 -8.14 4.23 5.41
N TYR A 60 -8.69 3.14 5.96
CA TYR A 60 -8.34 1.78 5.56
C TYR A 60 -9.18 1.35 4.35
N ILE A 61 -8.53 0.81 3.32
CA ILE A 61 -9.16 0.27 2.11
C ILE A 61 -8.74 -1.21 2.02
N PRO A 62 -9.63 -2.16 2.37
CA PRO A 62 -9.38 -3.57 2.17
C PRO A 62 -9.38 -3.90 0.67
N LEU A 63 -8.42 -4.69 0.21
CA LEU A 63 -8.34 -5.14 -1.19
C LEU A 63 -8.49 -6.66 -1.26
N GLU A 64 -7.71 -7.36 -0.45
CA GLU A 64 -7.83 -8.78 -0.07
C GLU A 64 -7.33 -8.98 1.37
N ASP A 65 -7.44 -10.18 1.92
CA ASP A 65 -7.02 -10.47 3.29
C ASP A 65 -5.58 -10.02 3.51
N ASN A 66 -4.67 -10.42 2.63
CA ASN A 66 -3.23 -10.12 2.72
C ASN A 66 -2.78 -8.88 1.92
N LEU A 67 -3.71 -8.06 1.42
CA LEU A 67 -3.42 -6.86 0.62
C LEU A 67 -4.34 -5.70 1.02
N CYS A 68 -3.76 -4.57 1.43
CA CYS A 68 -4.54 -3.40 1.82
C CYS A 68 -3.92 -2.10 1.32
N CYS A 69 -4.74 -1.06 1.27
CA CYS A 69 -4.29 0.31 1.08
C CYS A 69 -4.72 1.18 2.28
N VAL A 70 -3.85 2.10 2.70
CA VAL A 70 -4.16 3.08 3.75
C VAL A 70 -3.97 4.47 3.19
N VAL A 71 -4.97 5.33 3.33
CA VAL A 71 -4.90 6.75 3.00
C VAL A 71 -4.54 7.54 4.25
N PHE A 72 -3.51 8.37 4.16
CA PHE A 72 -3.10 9.33 5.19
C PHE A 72 -3.44 10.74 4.72
N ASP A 73 -4.34 11.40 5.42
CA ASP A 73 -4.85 12.72 5.04
C ASP A 73 -4.20 13.85 5.84
N CYS A 74 -4.21 15.06 5.28
CA CYS A 74 -3.64 16.27 5.91
C CYS A 74 -2.19 16.09 6.37
N ILE A 75 -1.36 15.41 5.58
CA ILE A 75 -0.02 15.01 5.99
C ILE A 75 1.03 15.59 5.05
N ASP A 76 2.11 16.12 5.61
CA ASP A 76 3.32 16.42 4.84
C ASP A 76 4.07 15.12 4.49
N SER A 77 4.98 15.20 3.51
CA SER A 77 5.70 14.02 3.00
C SER A 77 6.49 13.30 4.09
N GLU A 78 7.15 14.03 4.99
CA GLU A 78 7.94 13.46 6.09
C GLU A 78 7.05 12.71 7.10
N SER A 79 5.95 13.32 7.52
CA SER A 79 4.99 12.71 8.43
C SER A 79 4.33 11.47 7.82
N SER A 80 4.11 11.46 6.50
CA SER A 80 3.52 10.32 5.79
C SER A 80 4.45 9.12 5.76
N LEU A 81 5.74 9.35 5.52
CA LEU A 81 6.77 8.31 5.58
C LEU A 81 6.88 7.75 7.00
N LYS A 82 6.83 8.61 8.03
CA LYS A 82 6.86 8.17 9.42
C LYS A 82 5.62 7.36 9.81
N ALA A 83 4.44 7.78 9.38
CA ALA A 83 3.20 7.05 9.62
C ALA A 83 3.24 5.65 8.98
N ALA A 84 3.72 5.55 7.74
CA ALA A 84 3.89 4.27 7.07
C ALA A 84 5.02 3.42 7.66
N GLN A 85 6.12 4.01 8.13
CA GLN A 85 7.19 3.28 8.82
C GLN A 85 6.69 2.70 10.15
N ASN A 86 5.90 3.46 10.90
CA ASN A 86 5.27 2.98 12.12
C ASN A 86 4.32 1.82 11.81
N LEU A 87 3.47 1.99 10.79
CA LEU A 87 2.56 0.93 10.35
C LEU A 87 3.32 -0.31 9.90
N LYS A 88 4.38 -0.14 9.09
CA LYS A 88 5.25 -1.22 8.66
C LYS A 88 5.83 -1.95 9.87
N THR A 89 6.35 -1.23 10.84
CA THR A 89 6.93 -1.79 12.07
C THR A 89 5.88 -2.55 12.89
N GLU A 90 4.66 -2.03 13.00
CA GLU A 90 3.54 -2.70 13.68
C GLU A 90 3.16 -4.00 12.97
N VAL A 91 3.06 -3.99 11.64
CA VAL A 91 2.72 -5.18 10.85
C VAL A 91 3.85 -6.21 10.85
N GLU A 92 5.11 -5.79 10.70
CA GLU A 92 6.28 -6.69 10.75
C GLU A 92 6.40 -7.41 12.10
N LYS A 93 6.06 -6.74 13.22
CA LYS A 93 6.01 -7.37 14.54
C LYS A 93 4.94 -8.46 14.66
N SER A 94 3.83 -8.30 13.94
CA SER A 94 2.71 -9.25 13.96
C SER A 94 2.89 -10.38 12.94
N CYS A 95 3.62 -10.13 11.86
CA CYS A 95 3.88 -11.07 10.77
C CYS A 95 5.20 -11.84 10.91
N LEU A 96 5.69 -12.09 12.14
CA LEU A 96 6.97 -12.75 12.44
C LEU A 96 7.35 -13.85 11.42
N ASN A 97 8.47 -13.64 10.71
CA ASN A 97 9.10 -14.51 9.70
C ASN A 97 8.51 -14.49 8.28
N GLU A 98 7.59 -13.57 7.95
CA GLU A 98 7.02 -13.46 6.61
C GLU A 98 7.55 -12.25 5.84
N ASP A 99 7.64 -12.39 4.52
CA ASP A 99 8.01 -11.29 3.63
C ASP A 99 6.88 -10.27 3.56
N PHE A 100 7.15 -9.06 4.06
CA PHE A 100 6.19 -7.96 4.07
C PHE A 100 6.63 -6.83 3.15
N PHE A 101 5.73 -6.43 2.26
CA PHE A 101 5.89 -5.27 1.41
C PHE A 101 5.06 -4.11 1.94
N MET A 102 5.70 -2.95 2.08
CA MET A 102 4.99 -1.68 2.26
C MET A 102 5.71 -0.55 1.55
N ARG A 103 4.96 0.20 0.76
CA ARG A 103 5.43 1.41 0.07
C ARG A 103 4.40 2.52 0.17
N VAL A 104 4.90 3.76 0.13
CA VAL A 104 4.10 4.99 0.21
C VAL A 104 4.26 5.76 -1.10
N ALA A 105 3.17 6.35 -1.57
CA ALA A 105 3.18 7.38 -2.58
C ALA A 105 2.50 8.64 -2.02
N THR A 106 3.07 9.81 -2.29
CA THR A 106 2.55 11.09 -1.81
C THR A 106 1.98 11.92 -2.95
N SER A 107 0.98 12.76 -2.66
CA SER A 107 0.42 13.73 -3.62
C SER A 107 1.40 14.86 -3.95
N VAL A 108 2.49 14.99 -3.18
CA VAL A 108 3.57 15.94 -3.42
C VAL A 108 4.47 15.46 -4.55
N GLU A 109 4.77 14.15 -4.58
CA GLU A 109 5.67 13.54 -5.58
C GLU A 109 4.93 13.12 -6.85
N HIS A 110 3.61 12.95 -6.79
CA HIS A 110 2.81 12.44 -7.89
C HIS A 110 1.63 13.36 -8.21
N GLU A 111 1.46 13.69 -9.48
CA GLU A 111 0.44 14.65 -9.94
C GLU A 111 -1.02 14.15 -9.81
N SER A 112 -1.25 12.86 -9.55
CA SER A 112 -2.61 12.31 -9.46
C SER A 112 -2.68 11.00 -8.68
N ALA A 113 -3.87 10.71 -8.14
CA ALA A 113 -4.22 9.42 -7.56
C ALA A 113 -3.91 8.23 -8.49
N LEU A 114 -4.13 8.38 -9.80
CA LEU A 114 -3.80 7.37 -10.81
C LEU A 114 -2.30 7.07 -10.85
N LYS A 115 -1.46 8.11 -10.83
CA LYS A 115 0.00 7.97 -10.84
C LYS A 115 0.52 7.37 -9.53
N MET A 116 -0.02 7.82 -8.38
CA MET A 116 0.32 7.26 -7.06
C MET A 116 0.00 5.76 -7.01
N THR A 117 -1.22 5.39 -7.42
CA THR A 117 -1.69 4.01 -7.36
C THR A 117 -0.90 3.10 -8.31
N ASN A 118 -0.61 3.56 -9.54
CA ASN A 118 0.23 2.79 -10.47
C ASN A 118 1.65 2.59 -9.92
N SER A 119 2.29 3.64 -9.41
CA SER A 119 3.63 3.55 -8.81
C SER A 119 3.68 2.48 -7.72
N LEU A 120 2.68 2.41 -6.85
CA LEU A 120 2.61 1.39 -5.80
C LEU A 120 2.47 -0.03 -6.35
N PHE A 121 1.62 -0.24 -7.36
CA PHE A 121 1.48 -1.56 -7.98
C PHE A 121 2.73 -1.98 -8.75
N ASP A 122 3.40 -1.06 -9.44
CA ASP A 122 4.64 -1.36 -10.17
C ASP A 122 5.75 -1.78 -9.18
N ASN A 123 5.82 -1.13 -8.01
CA ASN A 123 6.72 -1.52 -6.92
C ASN A 123 6.35 -2.88 -6.30
N LEU A 124 5.06 -3.18 -6.13
CA LEU A 124 4.60 -4.47 -5.63
C LEU A 124 4.94 -5.60 -6.63
N GLU A 125 4.74 -5.36 -7.93
CA GLU A 125 5.12 -6.32 -8.97
C GLU A 125 6.63 -6.62 -8.94
N LEU A 126 7.46 -5.58 -8.78
CA LEU A 126 8.91 -5.76 -8.66
C LEU A 126 9.27 -6.59 -7.42
N PHE A 127 8.64 -6.31 -6.28
CA PHE A 127 8.82 -7.09 -5.05
C PHE A 127 8.46 -8.56 -5.24
N LEU A 128 7.28 -8.85 -5.80
CA LEU A 128 6.82 -10.21 -6.07
C LEU A 128 7.74 -10.95 -7.05
N ARG A 129 8.29 -10.27 -8.07
CA ARG A 129 9.26 -10.86 -9.00
C ARG A 129 10.55 -11.27 -8.29
N ASN A 130 11.06 -10.43 -7.39
CA ASN A 130 12.28 -10.70 -6.65
C ASN A 130 12.12 -11.88 -5.69
N LEU A 131 10.98 -11.98 -4.99
CA LEU A 131 10.67 -13.14 -4.14
C LEU A 131 10.69 -14.46 -4.91
N ASN A 132 10.05 -14.48 -6.08
CA ASN A 132 9.99 -15.68 -6.92
C ASN A 132 11.38 -16.10 -7.43
N ALA A 133 12.22 -15.13 -7.81
CA ALA A 133 13.58 -15.41 -8.23
C ALA A 133 14.44 -15.97 -7.08
N SER A 134 14.24 -15.49 -5.85
CA SER A 134 14.92 -16.02 -4.67
C SER A 134 14.49 -17.45 -4.32
N SER A 135 13.22 -17.82 -4.53
CA SER A 135 12.76 -19.20 -4.32
C SER A 135 13.34 -20.19 -5.34
N ASP A 136 13.55 -19.78 -6.59
CA ASP A 136 14.11 -20.65 -7.64
C ASP A 136 15.61 -20.97 -7.44
N LEU A 137 16.33 -20.13 -6.70
CA LEU A 137 17.74 -20.34 -6.35
C LEU A 137 17.95 -21.35 -5.22
N VAL A 138 16.95 -21.53 -4.34
CA VAL A 138 17.04 -22.46 -3.19
C VAL A 138 16.73 -23.91 -3.59
N VAL A 139 15.98 -24.12 -4.67
CA VAL A 139 15.60 -25.47 -5.13
C VAL A 139 16.69 -26.16 -5.98
N ASN A 140 17.69 -25.39 -6.45
CA ASN A 140 18.78 -25.89 -7.31
C ASN A 140 20.15 -25.96 -6.60
N GLY A 141 20.18 -25.90 -5.27
CA GLY A 141 21.39 -25.97 -4.43
C GLY A 141 21.56 -27.29 -3.70
#